data_AF-A0A5A5RH19-F1
#
_entry.id   AF-A0A5A5RH19-F1
#
_cell.length_a   1.000
_cell.length_b   1.000
_cell.length_c   1.000
_cell.angle_alpha   90.00
_cell.angle_beta   90.00
_cell.angle_gamma   90.00
#
_symmetry.space_group_name_H-M   'P 1'
#
loop_
_entity.id
_entity.type
_entity.pdbx_description
1 polymer ?
#
loop_
_entity_poly.entity_id
_entity_poly.type
_entity_poly.pdbx_seq_one_letter_code
_entity_poly.pdbx_strand_id
1 'polypeptide(L)'
;MKKVKIWSICLSFLILIYILFVMIVNLSSFPGLQGDEAWFGLNAREILHHGTRSLHGLNTYTSSFYSWLISLTFRLLGIKVFSLRLLGVFLNLLGFILVVYSLNKYVDQKTSILFLFLLLSCSCLLLFPRIAWEVCALQVFFLSLKFNLLLKYLKNHEFTRLDIFLFLFITSLGVINNFIFIFESLGLTVAALSLHLRYFNKTTIQLFYLSFLSLTVVSIIYVTKPLISDEIFQAYRYILLIISLAVLALFSTIFIRTQQQISQLLSLPPRFKQIFYWLAGVFLLLLSLFLLRNFLTIHSQSFLGTISGIIVIERLSSSLLTVLEKQWLEITWIALISIFILRGLQKLINNNTANNLQTEVFFYLYPLFCLLFVSLAPGNSDRYYIIPGYLFLIAFPLVVRSQYITYQVCYLYLSLIILLGFTFTLQQTLLWRSILASENESPRLIHYGNFQDLSYHFLKHNQLLQFLQEKQIC
;
A
#
# COMPACT_ATOMS: atom_id res chain seq x y z
N MET A 1 -19.99 -10.29 26.72
CA MET A 1 -19.04 -10.69 25.65
C MET A 1 -19.80 -11.47 24.58
N LYS A 2 -19.93 -10.95 23.36
CA LYS A 2 -20.61 -11.66 22.25
C LYS A 2 -19.86 -12.97 21.99
N LYS A 3 -20.57 -14.10 21.85
CA LYS A 3 -20.00 -15.38 21.39
C LYS A 3 -19.28 -15.10 20.06
N VAL A 4 -17.96 -14.90 20.14
CA VAL A 4 -17.13 -14.88 18.94
C VAL A 4 -17.30 -16.27 18.34
N LYS A 5 -17.86 -16.34 17.13
CA LYS A 5 -18.02 -17.63 16.46
C LYS A 5 -16.60 -18.10 16.16
N ILE A 6 -16.09 -19.02 16.98
CA ILE A 6 -14.74 -19.63 16.89
C ILE A 6 -14.41 -19.94 15.41
N TRP A 7 -15.39 -20.45 14.67
CA TRP A 7 -15.34 -20.68 13.22
C TRP A 7 -14.79 -19.53 12.38
N SER A 8 -15.19 -18.29 12.64
CA SER A 8 -14.73 -17.14 11.86
C SER A 8 -13.27 -16.78 12.17
N ILE A 9 -12.79 -17.02 13.39
CA ILE A 9 -11.36 -16.83 13.72
C ILE A 9 -10.56 -17.93 13.04
N CYS A 10 -11.01 -19.18 13.15
CA CYS A 10 -10.39 -20.32 12.49
C CYS A 10 -10.31 -20.09 10.97
N LEU A 11 -11.37 -19.56 10.35
CA LEU A 11 -11.37 -19.25 8.92
C LEU A 11 -10.33 -18.18 8.56
N SER A 12 -10.27 -17.05 9.28
CA SER A 12 -9.24 -16.03 9.04
C SER A 12 -7.83 -16.59 9.19
N PHE A 13 -7.61 -17.45 10.19
CA PHE A 13 -6.32 -18.09 10.42
C PHE A 13 -5.95 -19.06 9.29
N LEU A 14 -6.88 -19.91 8.84
CA LEU A 14 -6.67 -20.81 7.70
C LEU A 14 -6.35 -20.05 6.42
N ILE A 15 -7.05 -18.95 6.15
CA ILE A 15 -6.76 -18.10 4.98
C ILE A 15 -5.36 -17.49 5.09
N LEU A 16 -4.95 -17.01 6.26
CA LEU A 16 -3.60 -16.47 6.45
C LEU A 16 -2.50 -17.53 6.28
N ILE A 17 -2.74 -18.77 6.73
CA ILE A 17 -1.84 -19.91 6.46
C ILE A 17 -1.77 -20.17 4.96
N TYR A 18 -2.91 -20.17 4.27
CA TYR A 18 -2.93 -20.36 2.83
C TYR A 18 -2.17 -19.26 2.08
N ILE A 19 -2.33 -17.99 2.48
CA ILE A 19 -1.56 -16.86 1.92
C ILE A 19 -0.07 -17.08 2.14
N LEU A 20 0.35 -17.46 3.35
CA LEU A 20 1.75 -17.76 3.65
C LEU A 20 2.29 -18.90 2.77
N PHE A 21 1.51 -19.96 2.61
CA PHE A 21 1.85 -21.08 1.75
C PHE A 21 2.04 -20.64 0.30
N VAL A 22 1.08 -19.88 -0.25
CA VAL A 22 1.17 -19.26 -1.58
C VAL A 22 2.42 -18.39 -1.73
N MET A 23 2.82 -17.64 -0.70
CA MET A 23 3.99 -16.77 -0.77
C MET A 23 5.33 -17.52 -0.66
N ILE A 24 5.38 -18.68 -0.01
CA ILE A 24 6.63 -19.42 0.25
C ILE A 24 6.93 -20.49 -0.81
N VAL A 25 5.92 -21.17 -1.37
CA VAL A 25 6.15 -22.27 -2.32
C VAL A 25 6.96 -21.77 -3.52
N ASN A 26 8.07 -22.43 -3.85
CA ASN A 26 8.99 -22.05 -4.93
C ASN A 26 9.56 -20.61 -4.83
N LEU A 27 9.64 -20.04 -3.62
CA LEU A 27 10.09 -18.65 -3.42
C LEU A 27 11.51 -18.39 -3.96
N SER A 28 12.41 -19.37 -3.91
CA SER A 28 13.77 -19.26 -4.44
C SER A 28 13.85 -19.24 -5.97
N SER A 29 12.84 -19.76 -6.66
CA SER A 29 12.88 -20.02 -8.10
C SER A 29 11.83 -19.24 -8.90
N PHE A 30 10.75 -18.78 -8.27
CA PHE A 30 9.68 -18.04 -8.94
C PHE A 30 9.23 -16.82 -8.14
N PRO A 31 9.13 -15.63 -8.76
CA PRO A 31 9.59 -15.29 -10.12
C PRO A 31 11.10 -15.48 -10.32
N GLY A 32 11.63 -15.36 -11.53
CA GLY A 32 13.08 -15.31 -11.76
C GLY A 32 13.76 -14.17 -11.00
N LEU A 33 15.06 -14.29 -10.73
CA LEU A 33 15.83 -13.23 -10.07
C LEU A 33 15.98 -12.04 -11.02
N GLN A 34 15.40 -10.91 -10.64
CA GLN A 34 15.39 -9.70 -11.47
C GLN A 34 16.56 -8.75 -11.09
N GLY A 35 16.92 -7.83 -11.99
CA GLY A 35 18.06 -6.93 -11.83
C GLY A 35 18.04 -6.04 -10.58
N ASP A 36 16.92 -5.37 -10.29
CA ASP A 36 16.80 -4.56 -9.07
C ASP A 36 16.91 -5.44 -7.82
N GLU A 37 16.30 -6.63 -7.86
CA GLU A 37 16.40 -7.63 -6.79
C GLU A 37 17.86 -8.03 -6.52
N ALA A 38 18.61 -8.32 -7.59
CA ALA A 38 20.02 -8.63 -7.53
C ALA A 38 20.83 -7.44 -6.98
N TRP A 39 20.50 -6.21 -7.35
CA TRP A 39 21.15 -5.01 -6.83
C TRP A 39 20.99 -4.87 -5.31
N PHE A 40 19.76 -5.04 -4.79
CA PHE A 40 19.53 -5.03 -3.35
C PHE A 40 20.29 -6.15 -2.64
N GLY A 41 20.36 -7.34 -3.24
CA GLY A 41 21.16 -8.44 -2.74
C GLY A 41 22.66 -8.14 -2.71
N LEU A 42 23.22 -7.58 -3.78
CA LEU A 42 24.64 -7.19 -3.86
C LEU A 42 24.98 -6.09 -2.86
N ASN A 43 24.16 -5.05 -2.77
CA ASN A 43 24.33 -3.98 -1.79
C ASN A 43 24.25 -4.53 -0.35
N ALA A 44 23.28 -5.41 -0.05
CA ALA A 44 23.19 -6.06 1.25
C ALA A 44 24.42 -6.91 1.60
N ARG A 45 25.02 -7.58 0.59
CA ARG A 45 26.29 -8.31 0.76
C ARG A 45 27.44 -7.35 1.05
N GLU A 46 27.54 -6.23 0.36
CA GLU A 46 28.55 -5.21 0.65
C GLU A 46 28.41 -4.64 2.07
N ILE A 47 27.17 -4.40 2.52
CA ILE A 47 26.88 -3.95 3.88
C ILE A 47 27.34 -4.99 4.91
N LEU A 48 27.18 -6.29 4.60
CA LEU A 48 27.63 -7.36 5.49
C LEU A 48 29.16 -7.41 5.62
N HIS A 49 29.91 -7.16 4.54
CA HIS A 49 31.37 -7.19 4.54
C HIS A 49 32.03 -5.89 5.01
N HIS A 50 31.39 -4.76 4.75
CA HIS A 50 32.03 -3.45 4.90
C HIS A 50 31.25 -2.45 5.77
N GLY A 51 30.11 -2.86 6.32
CA GLY A 51 29.22 -1.99 7.08
C GLY A 51 28.33 -1.09 6.21
N THR A 52 27.45 -0.33 6.85
CA THR A 52 26.51 0.57 6.17
C THR A 52 27.27 1.68 5.44
N ARG A 53 27.20 1.75 4.10
CA ARG A 53 27.98 2.69 3.26
C ARG A 53 27.23 3.89 2.69
N SER A 54 25.93 3.78 2.46
CA SER A 54 25.11 4.84 1.85
C SER A 54 23.73 4.93 2.49
N LEU A 55 23.16 6.14 2.48
CA LEU A 55 21.73 6.37 2.73
C LEU A 55 20.88 6.11 1.47
N HIS A 56 21.49 6.13 0.28
CA HIS A 56 20.86 5.89 -1.02
C HIS A 56 20.98 4.43 -1.42
N GLY A 57 19.99 3.92 -2.17
CA GLY A 57 19.93 2.55 -2.64
C GLY A 57 20.42 2.44 -4.07
N LEU A 58 19.50 2.26 -5.01
CA LEU A 58 19.75 2.29 -6.46
C LEU A 58 20.00 3.70 -7.01
N ASN A 59 19.42 4.72 -6.37
CA ASN A 59 19.34 6.09 -6.86
C ASN A 59 18.98 7.03 -5.69
N THR A 60 18.82 8.32 -5.96
CA THR A 60 18.54 9.35 -4.94
C THR A 60 17.16 9.20 -4.29
N TYR A 61 16.17 8.65 -5.00
CA TYR A 61 14.80 8.50 -4.49
C TYR A 61 14.56 7.18 -3.74
N THR A 62 15.48 6.22 -3.85
CA THR A 62 15.45 4.90 -3.19
C THR A 62 16.53 4.85 -2.11
N SER A 63 16.30 4.21 -0.97
CA SER A 63 17.31 4.12 0.10
C SER A 63 17.92 2.72 0.22
N SER A 64 19.14 2.66 0.78
CA SER A 64 19.76 1.41 1.24
C SER A 64 19.09 0.82 2.49
N PHE A 65 18.05 1.46 3.05
CA PHE A 65 17.32 0.94 4.20
C PHE A 65 16.84 -0.50 4.01
N TYR A 66 16.30 -0.85 2.84
CA TYR A 66 15.89 -2.22 2.56
C TYR A 66 17.09 -3.19 2.48
N SER A 67 18.20 -2.78 1.84
CA SER A 67 19.46 -3.54 1.82
C SER A 67 20.01 -3.78 3.23
N TRP A 68 19.89 -2.81 4.14
CA TRP A 68 20.29 -2.99 5.54
C TRP A 68 19.51 -4.12 6.21
N LEU A 69 18.19 -4.18 5.98
CA LEU A 69 17.36 -5.26 6.51
C LEU A 69 17.69 -6.61 5.86
N ILE A 70 17.95 -6.66 4.54
CA ILE A 70 18.40 -7.88 3.86
C ILE A 70 19.75 -8.34 4.41
N SER A 71 20.67 -7.43 4.73
CA SER A 71 21.98 -7.82 5.28
C SER A 71 21.83 -8.60 6.60
N LEU A 72 20.77 -8.32 7.38
CA LEU A 72 20.41 -9.08 8.57
C LEU A 72 19.87 -10.46 8.21
N THR A 73 19.01 -10.59 7.19
CA THR A 73 18.52 -11.90 6.76
C THR A 73 19.64 -12.76 6.19
N PHE A 74 20.57 -12.19 5.42
CA PHE A 74 21.77 -12.88 4.94
C PHE A 74 22.70 -13.33 6.06
N ARG A 75 22.85 -12.51 7.11
CA ARG A 75 23.63 -12.92 8.29
C ARG A 75 23.03 -14.12 9.00
N LEU A 76 21.71 -14.22 9.06
CA LEU A 76 21.00 -15.29 9.78
C LEU A 76 20.82 -16.57 8.96
N LEU A 77 20.56 -16.45 7.65
CA LEU A 77 20.14 -17.57 6.79
C LEU A 77 21.11 -17.87 5.64
N GLY A 78 22.20 -17.11 5.53
CA GLY A 78 23.16 -17.16 4.43
C GLY A 78 22.72 -16.34 3.21
N ILE A 79 23.63 -16.15 2.25
CA ILE A 79 23.38 -15.39 1.02
C ILE A 79 22.74 -16.30 -0.02
N LYS A 80 21.41 -16.25 -0.14
CA LYS A 80 20.63 -17.00 -1.14
C LYS A 80 19.41 -16.19 -1.61
N VAL A 81 18.83 -16.52 -2.76
CA VAL A 81 17.61 -15.86 -3.27
C VAL A 81 16.42 -16.04 -2.31
N PHE A 82 16.32 -17.22 -1.66
CA PHE A 82 15.29 -17.47 -0.66
C PHE A 82 15.36 -16.47 0.51
N SER A 83 16.54 -16.30 1.12
CA SER A 83 16.76 -15.37 2.25
C SER A 83 16.59 -13.90 1.84
N LEU A 84 16.85 -13.57 0.58
CA LEU A 84 16.65 -12.24 0.00
C LEU A 84 15.15 -11.89 -0.05
N ARG A 85 14.31 -12.84 -0.49
CA ARG A 85 12.85 -12.66 -0.65
C ARG A 85 12.06 -12.86 0.63
N LEU A 86 12.57 -13.66 1.57
CA LEU A 86 11.86 -14.03 2.79
C LEU A 86 11.43 -12.81 3.62
N LEU A 87 12.24 -11.75 3.62
CA LEU A 87 11.93 -10.51 4.33
C LEU A 87 10.62 -9.87 3.80
N GLY A 88 10.47 -9.79 2.48
CA GLY A 88 9.27 -9.25 1.84
C GLY A 88 8.03 -10.07 2.20
N VAL A 89 8.11 -11.39 2.10
CA VAL A 89 7.03 -12.32 2.49
C VAL A 89 6.63 -12.12 3.95
N PHE A 90 7.61 -12.10 4.86
CA PHE A 90 7.37 -11.96 6.29
C PHE A 90 6.68 -10.63 6.65
N LEU A 91 7.19 -9.51 6.13
CA LEU A 91 6.65 -8.19 6.44
C LEU A 91 5.26 -7.97 5.85
N ASN A 92 5.00 -8.46 4.63
CA ASN A 92 3.66 -8.41 4.04
C ASN A 92 2.64 -9.24 4.82
N LEU A 93 3.00 -10.49 5.20
CA LEU A 93 2.14 -11.32 6.03
C LEU A 93 1.83 -10.63 7.37
N LEU A 94 2.84 -10.05 8.02
CA LEU A 94 2.66 -9.31 9.26
C LEU A 94 1.73 -8.10 9.06
N GLY A 95 1.85 -7.40 7.93
CA GLY A 95 0.93 -6.33 7.52
C GLY A 95 -0.52 -6.84 7.44
N PHE A 96 -0.76 -7.95 6.75
CA PHE A 96 -2.10 -8.54 6.63
C PHE A 96 -2.67 -8.97 7.99
N ILE A 97 -1.86 -9.60 8.84
CA ILE A 97 -2.24 -9.98 10.21
C ILE A 97 -2.64 -8.73 11.00
N LEU A 98 -1.88 -7.63 10.89
CA LEU A 98 -2.19 -6.37 11.56
C LEU A 98 -3.51 -5.76 11.08
N VAL A 99 -3.80 -5.79 9.77
CA VAL A 99 -5.10 -5.32 9.25
C VAL A 99 -6.24 -6.18 9.76
N VAL A 100 -6.11 -7.52 9.72
CA VAL A 100 -7.13 -8.44 10.23
C VAL A 100 -7.38 -8.20 11.72
N TYR A 101 -6.32 -8.07 12.52
CA TYR A 101 -6.42 -7.73 13.94
C TYR A 101 -7.13 -6.39 14.15
N SER A 102 -6.76 -5.36 13.40
CA SER A 102 -7.32 -4.01 13.52
C SER A 102 -8.82 -3.99 13.17
N LEU A 103 -9.20 -4.63 12.07
CA LEU A 103 -10.60 -4.76 11.66
C LEU A 103 -11.43 -5.53 12.67
N ASN A 104 -10.91 -6.65 13.19
CA ASN A 104 -11.58 -7.45 14.23
C ASN A 104 -11.76 -6.66 15.53
N LYS A 105 -10.75 -5.88 15.92
CA LYS A 105 -10.74 -5.13 17.18
C LYS A 105 -11.64 -3.91 17.15
N TYR A 106 -11.60 -3.11 16.09
CA TYR A 106 -12.23 -1.79 16.06
C TYR A 106 -13.52 -1.73 15.23
N VAL A 107 -13.76 -2.71 14.35
CA VAL A 107 -14.90 -2.73 13.41
C VAL A 107 -15.77 -3.94 13.64
N ASP A 108 -15.51 -5.05 12.96
CA ASP A 108 -16.18 -6.33 13.11
C ASP A 108 -15.47 -7.41 12.28
N GLN A 109 -15.80 -8.67 12.61
CA GLN A 109 -15.15 -9.82 12.00
C GLN A 109 -15.54 -10.05 10.53
N LYS A 110 -16.76 -9.70 10.12
CA LYS A 110 -17.22 -9.87 8.73
C LYS A 110 -16.39 -8.99 7.80
N THR A 111 -16.07 -7.77 8.23
CA THR A 111 -15.22 -6.82 7.52
C THR A 111 -13.81 -7.40 7.30
N SER A 112 -13.23 -8.07 8.31
CA SER A 112 -11.92 -8.73 8.18
C SER A 112 -11.91 -9.91 7.21
N ILE A 113 -12.99 -10.71 7.19
CA ILE A 113 -13.13 -11.85 6.27
C ILE A 113 -13.26 -11.34 4.84
N LEU A 114 -14.07 -10.30 4.62
CA LEU A 114 -14.22 -9.69 3.30
C LEU A 114 -12.88 -9.12 2.79
N PHE A 115 -12.09 -8.47 3.65
CA PHE A 115 -10.73 -8.05 3.32
C PHE A 115 -9.86 -9.23 2.85
N LEU A 116 -9.87 -10.35 3.57
CA LEU A 116 -9.10 -11.54 3.21
C LEU A 116 -9.52 -12.14 1.87
N PHE A 117 -10.81 -12.21 1.57
CA PHE A 117 -11.28 -12.68 0.26
C PHE A 117 -10.86 -11.73 -0.87
N LEU A 118 -10.93 -10.42 -0.66
CA LEU A 118 -10.45 -9.45 -1.65
C LEU A 118 -8.94 -9.55 -1.87
N LEU A 119 -8.17 -9.76 -0.81
CA LEU A 119 -6.73 -10.00 -0.87
C LEU A 119 -6.41 -11.27 -1.69
N LEU A 120 -7.14 -12.35 -1.46
CA LEU A 120 -7.00 -13.59 -2.24
C LEU A 120 -7.41 -13.41 -3.72
N SER A 121 -8.27 -12.44 -4.03
CA SER A 121 -8.65 -12.08 -5.39
C SER A 121 -7.70 -11.07 -6.06
N CYS A 122 -6.59 -10.70 -5.40
CA CYS A 122 -5.62 -9.73 -5.91
C CYS A 122 -4.20 -10.36 -5.99
N SER A 123 -3.85 -10.91 -7.14
CA SER A 123 -2.52 -11.53 -7.35
C SER A 123 -1.37 -10.53 -7.19
N CYS A 124 -1.57 -9.24 -7.44
CA CYS A 124 -0.58 -8.19 -7.19
C CYS A 124 0.02 -8.28 -5.77
N LEU A 125 -0.83 -8.38 -4.75
CA LEU A 125 -0.39 -8.43 -3.34
C LEU A 125 0.04 -9.82 -2.87
N LEU A 126 -0.13 -10.85 -3.70
CA LEU A 126 0.34 -12.21 -3.41
C LEU A 126 1.67 -12.51 -4.10
N LEU A 127 1.90 -11.96 -5.30
CA LEU A 127 3.08 -12.21 -6.11
C LEU A 127 4.19 -11.19 -5.88
N PHE A 128 3.89 -9.90 -5.72
CA PHE A 128 4.95 -8.90 -5.48
C PHE A 128 5.75 -9.11 -4.19
N PRO A 129 5.18 -9.60 -3.07
CA PRO A 129 5.99 -9.94 -1.90
C PRO A 129 7.04 -11.03 -2.14
N ARG A 130 6.92 -11.77 -3.25
CA ARG A 130 7.89 -12.80 -3.68
C ARG A 130 9.09 -12.21 -4.44
N ILE A 131 9.11 -10.91 -4.69
CA ILE A 131 10.22 -10.19 -5.31
C ILE A 131 10.87 -9.35 -4.21
N ALA A 132 12.18 -9.46 -4.01
CA ALA A 132 12.88 -8.65 -3.02
C ALA A 132 13.12 -7.23 -3.55
N TRP A 133 12.02 -6.48 -3.63
CA TRP A 133 11.97 -5.11 -4.04
C TRP A 133 11.50 -4.24 -2.86
N GLU A 134 12.14 -3.11 -2.62
CA GLU A 134 11.90 -2.30 -1.41
C GLU A 134 10.47 -1.76 -1.33
N VAL A 135 9.87 -1.47 -2.48
CA VAL A 135 8.48 -1.04 -2.62
C VAL A 135 7.53 -2.17 -2.20
N CYS A 136 7.77 -3.39 -2.70
CA CYS A 136 6.90 -4.53 -2.46
C CYS A 136 7.03 -5.09 -1.05
N ALA A 137 8.21 -5.00 -0.43
CA ALA A 137 8.48 -5.59 0.87
C ALA A 137 7.93 -4.77 2.06
N LEU A 138 8.10 -3.44 2.04
CA LEU A 138 7.90 -2.59 3.22
C LEU A 138 6.57 -1.82 3.21
N GLN A 139 6.05 -1.46 2.04
CA GLN A 139 4.91 -0.54 1.95
C GLN A 139 3.64 -1.09 2.61
N VAL A 140 3.29 -2.34 2.33
CA VAL A 140 2.12 -3.01 2.92
C VAL A 140 2.22 -3.02 4.43
N PHE A 141 3.39 -3.35 4.98
CA PHE A 141 3.60 -3.36 6.43
C PHE A 141 3.44 -1.97 7.05
N PHE A 142 4.10 -0.94 6.49
CA PHE A 142 4.00 0.44 6.98
C PHE A 142 2.59 0.99 6.89
N LEU A 143 1.90 0.76 5.77
CA LEU A 143 0.49 1.14 5.59
C LEU A 143 -0.42 0.44 6.61
N SER A 144 -0.15 -0.83 6.94
CA SER A 144 -0.92 -1.59 7.93
C SER A 144 -0.75 -1.05 9.35
N LEU A 145 0.48 -0.65 9.72
CA LEU A 145 0.74 0.02 11.00
C LEU A 145 0.03 1.37 11.07
N LYS A 146 0.13 2.20 10.02
CA LYS A 146 -0.59 3.48 9.94
C LYS A 146 -2.09 3.29 10.00
N PHE A 147 -2.63 2.30 9.28
CA PHE A 147 -4.04 1.94 9.30
C PHE A 147 -4.53 1.62 10.72
N ASN A 148 -3.79 0.78 11.47
CA ASN A 148 -4.12 0.46 12.86
C ASN A 148 -4.17 1.72 13.76
N LEU A 149 -3.18 2.61 13.62
CA LEU A 149 -3.14 3.87 14.39
C LEU A 149 -4.31 4.80 14.04
N LEU A 150 -4.61 4.96 12.74
CA LEU A 150 -5.74 5.77 12.27
C LEU A 150 -7.09 5.20 12.73
N LEU A 151 -7.26 3.88 12.65
CA LEU A 151 -8.51 3.23 13.06
C LEU A 151 -8.71 3.28 14.58
N LYS A 152 -7.64 3.10 15.36
CA LYS A 152 -7.63 3.32 16.82
C LYS A 152 -8.07 4.74 17.14
N TYR A 153 -7.50 5.73 16.46
CA TYR A 153 -7.84 7.14 16.68
C TYR A 153 -9.28 7.48 16.30
N LEU A 154 -9.73 7.08 15.12
CA LEU A 154 -11.11 7.34 14.68
C LEU A 154 -12.15 6.68 15.60
N LYS A 155 -11.77 5.59 16.28
CA LYS A 155 -12.61 4.92 17.25
C LYS A 155 -12.59 5.54 18.64
N ASN A 156 -11.41 5.91 19.13
CA ASN A 156 -11.20 6.34 20.52
C ASN A 156 -11.10 7.86 20.69
N HIS A 157 -10.96 8.63 19.61
CA HIS A 157 -10.82 10.09 19.57
C HIS A 157 -9.61 10.66 20.31
N GLU A 158 -8.60 9.82 20.55
CA GLU A 158 -7.41 10.23 21.30
C GLU A 158 -6.15 9.68 20.64
N PHE A 159 -5.16 10.57 20.49
CA PHE A 159 -3.80 10.21 20.20
C PHE A 159 -2.94 10.34 21.45
N THR A 160 -2.18 9.30 21.78
CA THR A 160 -1.08 9.45 22.72
C THR A 160 0.13 10.07 22.00
N ARG A 161 1.05 10.68 22.76
CA ARG A 161 2.34 11.17 22.21
C ARG A 161 3.08 10.05 21.44
N LEU A 162 3.02 8.83 21.96
CA LEU A 162 3.64 7.67 21.32
C LEU A 162 2.96 7.33 19.99
N ASP A 163 1.62 7.37 19.92
CA ASP A 163 0.89 7.12 18.66
C ASP A 163 1.31 8.11 17.56
N ILE A 164 1.44 9.40 17.89
CA ILE A 164 1.88 10.44 16.95
C ILE A 164 3.32 10.22 16.53
N PHE A 165 4.21 9.93 17.50
CA PHE A 165 5.61 9.65 17.19
C PHE A 165 5.74 8.45 16.25
N LEU A 166 5.04 7.34 16.54
CA LEU A 166 5.02 6.16 15.69
C LEU A 166 4.46 6.48 14.30
N PHE A 167 3.37 7.26 14.22
CA PHE A 167 2.78 7.67 12.94
C PHE A 167 3.77 8.44 12.06
N LEU A 168 4.45 9.44 12.63
CA LEU A 168 5.46 10.23 11.93
C LEU A 168 6.67 9.35 11.57
N PHE A 169 7.16 8.54 12.50
CA PHE A 169 8.29 7.64 12.29
C PHE A 169 8.05 6.63 11.16
N ILE A 170 6.89 5.97 11.14
CA ILE A 170 6.53 5.03 10.08
C ILE A 170 6.45 5.74 8.73
N THR A 171 5.90 6.96 8.70
CA THR A 171 5.82 7.74 7.46
C THR A 171 7.21 8.15 6.97
N SER A 172 8.08 8.58 7.88
CA SER A 172 9.48 8.87 7.58
C SER A 172 10.21 7.66 7.02
N LEU A 173 10.05 6.48 7.62
CA LEU A 173 10.64 5.25 7.10
C LEU A 173 10.11 4.89 5.71
N GLY A 174 8.81 5.07 5.46
CA GLY A 174 8.21 4.86 4.14
C GLY A 174 8.86 5.72 3.05
N VAL A 175 9.01 7.03 3.32
CA VAL A 175 9.61 7.98 2.37
C VAL A 175 11.12 7.81 2.26
N ILE A 176 11.82 7.53 3.36
CA ILE A 176 13.25 7.20 3.33
C ILE A 176 13.46 5.99 2.42
N ASN A 177 12.69 4.93 2.62
CA ASN A 177 12.76 3.72 1.81
C ASN A 177 12.57 4.02 0.31
N ASN A 178 11.47 4.69 -0.04
CA ASN A 178 11.22 5.16 -1.40
C ASN A 178 10.29 6.38 -1.43
N PHE A 179 10.65 7.41 -2.21
CA PHE A 179 9.86 8.65 -2.35
C PHE A 179 8.45 8.48 -2.90
N ILE A 180 8.14 7.34 -3.52
CA ILE A 180 6.76 6.98 -3.91
C ILE A 180 5.76 7.08 -2.75
N PHE A 181 6.23 6.89 -1.50
CA PHE A 181 5.41 7.00 -0.30
C PHE A 181 4.93 8.44 -0.02
N ILE A 182 5.49 9.45 -0.70
CA ILE A 182 5.01 10.84 -0.62
C ILE A 182 3.55 10.95 -1.09
N PHE A 183 3.16 10.18 -2.12
CA PHE A 183 1.78 10.17 -2.63
C PHE A 183 0.77 9.70 -1.57
N GLU A 184 1.19 8.81 -0.68
CA GLU A 184 0.36 8.42 0.47
C GLU A 184 0.11 9.61 1.41
N SER A 185 1.16 10.37 1.76
CA SER A 185 1.04 11.50 2.68
C SER A 185 0.27 12.67 2.08
N LEU A 186 0.42 12.93 0.78
CA LEU A 186 -0.41 13.89 0.04
C LEU A 186 -1.88 13.47 0.04
N GLY A 187 -2.16 12.21 -0.32
CA GLY A 187 -3.52 11.68 -0.35
C GLY A 187 -4.20 11.69 1.02
N LEU A 188 -3.46 11.32 2.07
CA LEU A 188 -3.91 11.40 3.46
C LEU A 188 -4.28 12.83 3.86
N THR A 189 -3.43 13.80 3.53
CA THR A 189 -3.62 15.21 3.90
C THR A 189 -4.86 15.79 3.26
N VAL A 190 -5.05 15.54 1.96
CA VAL A 190 -6.24 15.99 1.23
C VAL A 190 -7.50 15.28 1.72
N ALA A 191 -7.45 13.96 1.94
CA ALA A 191 -8.59 13.22 2.49
C ALA A 191 -9.02 13.73 3.86
N ALA A 192 -8.06 14.00 4.76
CA ALA A 192 -8.32 14.55 6.09
C ALA A 192 -8.87 15.99 6.01
N LEU A 193 -8.36 16.81 5.10
CA LEU A 193 -8.89 18.16 4.84
C LEU A 193 -10.33 18.08 4.34
N SER A 194 -10.62 17.28 3.32
CA SER A 194 -11.97 17.09 2.79
C SER A 194 -12.94 16.60 3.87
N LEU A 195 -12.51 15.67 4.74
CA LEU A 195 -13.30 15.22 5.87
C LEU A 195 -13.56 16.33 6.89
N HIS A 196 -12.55 17.16 7.17
CA HIS A 196 -12.67 18.28 8.08
C HIS A 196 -13.61 19.37 7.57
N LEU A 197 -13.50 19.76 6.29
CA LEU A 197 -14.39 20.73 5.65
C LEU A 197 -15.85 20.28 5.70
N ARG A 198 -16.10 18.96 5.74
CA ARG A 198 -17.45 18.41 5.81
C ARG A 198 -18.03 18.37 7.22
N TYR A 199 -17.30 17.83 8.19
CA TYR A 199 -17.85 17.54 9.53
C TYR A 199 -17.51 18.59 10.58
N PHE A 200 -16.45 19.37 10.36
CA PHE A 200 -16.01 20.46 11.21
C PHE A 200 -16.04 20.18 12.72
N ASN A 201 -15.32 19.13 13.13
CA ASN A 201 -15.27 18.72 14.52
C ASN A 201 -13.82 18.55 14.99
N LYS A 202 -13.66 18.37 16.30
CA LYS A 202 -12.35 18.20 16.95
C LYS A 202 -11.56 17.04 16.34
N THR A 203 -12.23 15.91 16.10
CA THR A 203 -11.59 14.70 15.58
C THR A 203 -11.01 14.93 14.17
N THR A 204 -11.75 15.59 13.29
CA THR A 204 -11.33 15.81 11.90
C THR A 204 -10.26 16.88 11.78
N ILE A 205 -10.30 17.95 12.57
CA ILE A 205 -9.22 18.96 12.55
C ILE A 205 -7.91 18.38 13.09
N GLN A 206 -7.97 17.57 14.14
CA GLN A 206 -6.79 16.89 14.69
C GLN A 206 -6.20 15.88 13.70
N LEU A 207 -7.06 15.16 12.95
CA LEU A 207 -6.62 14.27 11.88
C LEU A 207 -5.93 15.05 10.75
N PHE A 208 -6.52 16.16 10.31
CA PHE A 208 -5.91 17.05 9.32
C PHE A 208 -4.59 17.63 9.81
N TYR A 209 -4.52 18.03 11.07
CA TYR A 209 -3.28 18.56 11.63
C TYR A 209 -2.17 17.49 11.67
N LEU A 210 -2.51 16.25 12.04
CA LEU A 210 -1.54 15.15 12.06
C LEU A 210 -1.04 14.84 10.64
N SER A 211 -1.94 14.79 9.66
CA SER A 211 -1.56 14.53 8.27
C SER A 211 -0.72 15.66 7.68
N PHE A 212 -1.06 16.92 7.96
CA PHE A 212 -0.26 18.07 7.57
C PHE A 212 1.15 18.06 8.20
N LEU A 213 1.24 17.70 9.48
CA LEU A 213 2.52 17.53 10.18
C LEU A 213 3.37 16.43 9.54
N SER A 214 2.73 15.31 9.21
CA SER A 214 3.34 14.19 8.50
C SER A 214 3.86 14.63 7.13
N LEU A 215 3.07 15.39 6.37
CA LEU A 215 3.49 15.94 5.08
C LEU A 215 4.68 16.88 5.23
N THR A 216 4.72 17.70 6.28
CA THR A 216 5.85 18.60 6.58
C THR A 216 7.14 17.80 6.82
N VAL A 217 7.08 16.76 7.66
CA VAL A 217 8.21 15.87 7.93
C VAL A 217 8.69 15.19 6.64
N VAL A 218 7.76 14.72 5.83
CA VAL A 218 8.05 14.09 4.53
C VAL A 218 8.73 15.06 3.56
N SER A 219 8.25 16.30 3.48
CA SER A 219 8.87 17.35 2.65
C SER A 219 10.29 17.67 3.10
N ILE A 220 10.55 17.70 4.41
CA ILE A 220 11.92 17.87 4.94
C ILE A 220 12.81 16.71 4.46
N ILE A 221 12.35 15.46 4.55
CA ILE A 221 13.11 14.29 4.09
C ILE A 221 13.37 14.36 2.59
N TYR A 222 12.35 14.71 1.79
CA TYR A 222 12.47 14.83 0.34
C TYR A 222 13.56 15.83 -0.08
N VAL A 223 13.64 16.98 0.60
CA VAL A 223 14.65 18.01 0.32
C VAL A 223 16.02 17.64 0.87
N THR A 224 16.09 17.08 2.08
CA THR A 224 17.36 16.84 2.78
C THR A 224 18.08 15.56 2.34
N LYS A 225 17.35 14.47 2.06
CA LYS A 225 17.95 13.18 1.70
C LYS A 225 18.92 13.29 0.51
N PRO A 226 18.57 13.93 -0.62
CA PRO A 226 19.49 14.05 -1.76
C PRO A 226 20.76 14.84 -1.48
N LEU A 227 20.75 15.70 -0.44
CA LEU A 227 21.90 16.53 -0.06
C LEU A 227 22.91 15.79 0.82
N ILE A 228 22.54 14.62 1.36
CA ILE A 228 23.42 13.79 2.19
C ILE A 228 24.21 12.87 1.25
N SER A 229 25.48 13.21 1.02
CA SER A 229 26.42 12.34 0.31
C SER A 229 26.83 11.14 1.18
N ASP A 230 27.41 10.11 0.55
CA ASP A 230 27.88 8.92 1.27
C ASP A 230 28.98 9.26 2.28
N GLU A 231 29.86 10.22 1.95
CA GLU A 231 30.90 10.71 2.86
C GLU A 231 30.31 11.38 4.10
N ILE A 232 29.34 12.27 3.92
CA ILE A 232 28.62 12.93 5.03
C ILE A 232 27.88 11.88 5.87
N PHE A 233 27.21 10.93 5.21
CA PHE A 233 26.51 9.87 5.91
C PHE A 233 27.48 9.02 6.74
N GLN A 234 28.63 8.62 6.19
CA GLN A 234 29.62 7.85 6.96
C GLN A 234 30.16 8.60 8.16
N ALA A 235 30.49 9.88 8.00
CA ALA A 235 31.04 10.69 9.07
C ALA A 235 30.03 10.91 10.20
N TYR A 236 28.73 11.05 9.89
CA TYR A 236 27.72 11.55 10.83
C TYR A 236 26.50 10.64 11.05
N ARG A 237 26.49 9.39 10.57
CA ARG A 237 25.30 8.49 10.59
C ARG A 237 24.56 8.42 11.93
N TYR A 238 25.27 8.30 13.05
CA TYR A 238 24.64 8.20 14.37
C TYR A 238 24.05 9.53 14.81
N ILE A 239 24.73 10.64 14.53
CA ILE A 239 24.25 11.99 14.81
C ILE A 239 23.02 12.29 13.95
N LEU A 240 23.06 11.98 12.66
CA LEU A 240 21.92 12.12 11.75
C LEU A 240 20.70 11.31 12.22
N LEU A 241 20.92 10.07 12.71
CA LEU A 241 19.85 9.24 13.28
C LEU A 241 19.26 9.87 14.55
N ILE A 242 20.11 10.31 15.48
CA ILE A 242 19.67 10.95 16.74
C ILE A 242 18.88 12.23 16.44
N ILE A 243 19.40 13.10 15.56
CA ILE A 243 18.71 14.31 15.13
C ILE A 243 17.37 13.97 14.50
N SER A 244 17.32 12.98 13.61
CA SER A 244 16.06 12.56 12.97
C SER A 244 15.02 12.10 14.00
N LEU A 245 15.41 11.27 14.97
CA LEU A 245 14.52 10.83 16.04
C LEU A 245 14.09 11.98 16.97
N ALA A 246 15.01 12.89 17.29
CA ALA A 246 14.72 14.07 18.10
C ALA A 246 13.74 15.02 17.41
N VAL A 247 13.88 15.23 16.10
CA VAL A 247 12.94 16.03 15.29
C VAL A 247 11.55 15.42 15.31
N LEU A 248 11.42 14.09 15.16
CA LEU A 248 10.12 13.41 15.24
C LEU A 248 9.50 13.53 16.64
N ALA A 249 10.31 13.40 17.70
CA ALA A 249 9.85 13.57 19.09
C ALA A 249 9.42 15.02 19.37
N LEU A 250 10.13 16.00 18.80
CA LEU A 250 9.77 17.41 18.87
C LEU A 250 8.43 17.67 18.17
N PHE A 251 8.24 17.20 16.94
CA PHE A 251 6.98 17.33 16.22
C PHE A 251 5.80 16.66 16.95
N SER A 252 6.01 15.48 17.52
CA SER A 252 4.99 14.82 18.37
C SER A 252 4.65 15.65 19.62
N THR A 253 5.66 16.26 20.23
CA THR A 253 5.45 17.15 21.39
C THR A 253 4.72 18.44 21.02
N ILE A 254 5.08 19.04 19.88
CA ILE A 254 4.39 20.20 19.31
C ILE A 254 2.92 19.84 19.11
N PHE A 255 2.62 18.72 18.46
CA PHE A 255 1.23 18.30 18.23
C PHE A 255 0.41 18.23 19.52
N ILE A 256 0.92 17.55 20.55
CA ILE A 256 0.20 17.39 21.83
C ILE A 256 -0.03 18.72 22.54
N ARG A 257 0.91 19.67 22.44
CA ARG A 257 0.78 21.00 23.06
C ARG A 257 -0.20 21.89 22.30
N THR A 258 -0.19 21.84 20.97
CA THR A 258 -0.98 22.74 20.12
C THR A 258 -2.35 22.18 19.76
N GLN A 259 -2.62 20.88 19.89
CA GLN A 259 -3.90 20.27 19.49
C GLN A 259 -5.12 20.91 20.17
N GLN A 260 -4.97 21.40 21.41
CA GLN A 260 -6.04 22.11 22.12
C GLN A 260 -6.26 23.50 21.53
N GLN A 261 -5.19 24.24 21.24
CA GLN A 261 -5.26 25.56 20.58
C GLN A 261 -5.82 25.45 19.16
N ILE A 262 -5.44 24.40 18.42
CA ILE A 262 -5.97 24.14 17.07
C ILE A 262 -7.46 23.84 17.11
N SER A 263 -7.96 23.20 18.17
CA SER A 263 -9.41 23.07 18.34
C SER A 263 -10.12 24.42 18.56
N GLN A 264 -9.40 25.48 18.96
CA GLN A 264 -9.95 26.84 18.99
C GLN A 264 -10.10 27.45 17.58
N LEU A 265 -9.46 26.91 16.52
CA LEU A 265 -9.80 27.29 15.14
C LEU A 265 -11.25 26.95 14.79
N LEU A 266 -11.87 26.00 15.51
CA LEU A 266 -13.30 25.73 15.43
C LEU A 266 -14.14 26.91 15.93
N SER A 267 -13.56 27.88 16.64
CA SER A 267 -14.24 29.08 17.14
C SER A 267 -14.14 30.30 16.21
N LEU A 268 -13.49 30.17 15.03
CA LEU A 268 -13.39 31.27 14.05
C LEU A 268 -14.78 31.86 13.71
N PRO A 269 -14.86 33.18 13.40
CA PRO A 269 -16.12 33.80 13.04
C PRO A 269 -16.76 33.11 11.83
N PRO A 270 -18.10 32.98 11.79
CA PRO A 270 -18.82 32.24 10.74
C PRO A 270 -18.51 32.75 9.33
N ARG A 271 -18.29 34.06 9.16
CA ARG A 271 -17.92 34.66 7.86
C ARG A 271 -16.56 34.17 7.34
N PHE A 272 -15.54 34.11 8.22
CA PHE A 272 -14.22 33.61 7.84
C PHE A 272 -14.26 32.13 7.50
N LYS A 273 -15.01 31.34 8.27
CA LYS A 273 -15.25 29.93 7.97
C LYS A 273 -15.86 29.75 6.59
N GLN A 274 -16.92 30.50 6.27
CA GLN A 274 -17.61 30.41 4.97
C GLN A 274 -16.69 30.73 3.79
N ILE A 275 -15.89 31.80 3.88
CA ILE A 275 -14.93 32.17 2.83
C ILE A 275 -13.85 31.10 2.68
N PHE A 276 -13.26 30.64 3.79
CA PHE A 276 -12.25 29.59 3.78
C PHE A 276 -12.80 28.29 3.18
N TYR A 277 -14.03 27.89 3.51
CA TYR A 277 -14.66 26.71 2.93
C TYR A 277 -14.88 26.84 1.44
N TRP A 278 -15.36 27.98 0.99
CA TRP A 278 -15.60 28.20 -0.43
C TRP A 278 -14.27 28.12 -1.20
N LEU A 279 -13.24 28.82 -0.74
CA LEU A 279 -11.91 28.79 -1.37
C LEU A 279 -11.29 27.39 -1.33
N ALA A 280 -11.30 26.72 -0.17
CA ALA A 280 -10.76 25.37 -0.03
C ALA A 280 -11.55 24.35 -0.87
N GLY A 281 -12.87 24.47 -0.92
CA GLY A 281 -13.75 23.62 -1.72
C GLY A 281 -13.51 23.79 -3.22
N VAL A 282 -13.42 25.03 -3.70
CA VAL A 282 -13.09 25.34 -5.11
C VAL A 282 -11.70 24.83 -5.45
N PHE A 283 -10.71 25.07 -4.60
CA PHE A 283 -9.35 24.55 -4.79
C PHE A 283 -9.33 23.03 -4.89
N LEU A 284 -9.99 22.34 -3.96
CA LEU A 284 -10.07 20.87 -3.96
C LEU A 284 -10.80 20.33 -5.19
N LEU A 285 -11.86 20.99 -5.66
CA LEU A 285 -12.56 20.61 -6.88
C LEU A 285 -11.64 20.72 -8.10
N LEU A 286 -11.00 21.88 -8.28
CA LEU A 286 -10.08 22.11 -9.39
C LEU A 286 -8.90 21.15 -9.37
N LEU A 287 -8.30 20.94 -8.19
CA LEU A 287 -7.23 19.98 -7.99
C LEU A 287 -7.68 18.56 -8.34
N SER A 288 -8.86 18.14 -7.86
CA SER A 288 -9.39 16.80 -8.12
C SER A 288 -9.68 16.58 -9.60
N LEU A 289 -10.27 17.56 -10.30
CA LEU A 289 -10.53 17.48 -11.73
C LEU A 289 -9.23 17.41 -12.55
N PHE A 290 -8.22 18.21 -12.18
CA PHE A 290 -6.91 18.17 -12.81
C PHE A 290 -6.24 16.80 -12.64
N LEU A 291 -6.15 16.30 -11.41
CA LEU A 291 -5.54 15.00 -11.11
C LEU A 291 -6.32 13.85 -11.74
N LEU A 292 -7.66 13.93 -11.74
CA LEU A 292 -8.52 12.90 -12.35
C LEU A 292 -8.31 12.83 -13.85
N ARG A 293 -8.25 13.98 -14.53
CA ARG A 293 -7.96 14.03 -15.97
C ARG A 293 -6.63 13.34 -16.26
N ASN A 294 -5.56 13.71 -15.54
CA ASN A 294 -4.23 13.13 -15.75
C ASN A 294 -4.19 11.63 -15.43
N PHE A 295 -4.88 11.21 -14.37
CA PHE A 295 -4.99 9.79 -14.03
C PHE A 295 -5.70 9.00 -15.13
N LEU A 296 -6.84 9.50 -15.62
CA LEU A 296 -7.61 8.83 -16.65
C LEU A 296 -6.84 8.69 -17.96
N THR A 297 -6.05 9.70 -18.33
CA THR A 297 -5.28 9.68 -19.58
C THR A 297 -4.00 8.85 -19.50
N ILE A 298 -3.31 8.83 -18.36
CA ILE A 298 -1.96 8.23 -18.26
C ILE A 298 -1.98 6.88 -17.53
N HIS A 299 -2.73 6.77 -16.43
CA HIS A 299 -2.54 5.70 -15.45
C HIS A 299 -3.71 4.72 -15.34
N SER A 300 -4.90 5.04 -15.83
CA SER A 300 -6.13 4.25 -15.62
C SER A 300 -6.01 2.79 -16.07
N GLN A 301 -5.52 2.57 -17.30
CA GLN A 301 -5.33 1.24 -17.86
C GLN A 301 -4.27 0.44 -17.09
N SER A 302 -3.12 1.07 -16.79
CA SER A 302 -2.04 0.44 -16.03
C SER A 302 -2.46 0.10 -14.59
N PHE A 303 -3.23 0.98 -13.96
CA PHE A 303 -3.80 0.73 -12.63
C PHE A 303 -4.75 -0.46 -12.66
N LEU A 304 -5.72 -0.47 -13.58
CA LEU A 304 -6.68 -1.57 -13.72
C LEU A 304 -5.98 -2.88 -14.04
N GLY A 305 -5.01 -2.88 -14.97
CA GLY A 305 -4.23 -4.06 -15.32
C GLY A 305 -3.37 -4.59 -14.17
N THR A 306 -2.86 -3.69 -13.32
CA THR A 306 -2.04 -4.08 -12.15
C THR A 306 -2.92 -4.65 -11.04
N ILE A 307 -3.98 -3.95 -10.64
CA ILE A 307 -4.84 -4.40 -9.53
C ILE A 307 -5.65 -5.65 -9.89
N SER A 308 -6.04 -5.78 -11.16
CA SER A 308 -6.67 -6.99 -11.69
C SER A 308 -5.72 -8.17 -11.85
N GLY A 309 -4.42 -7.95 -11.71
CA GLY A 309 -3.42 -9.00 -11.80
C GLY A 309 -3.02 -9.39 -13.22
N ILE A 310 -3.67 -8.85 -14.25
CA ILE A 310 -3.36 -9.15 -15.66
C ILE A 310 -1.90 -8.81 -15.95
N ILE A 311 -1.50 -7.56 -15.71
CA ILE A 311 -0.12 -7.09 -15.93
C ILE A 311 0.84 -7.89 -15.05
N VAL A 312 0.48 -8.16 -13.80
CA VAL A 312 1.36 -8.85 -12.84
C VAL A 312 1.63 -10.30 -13.28
N ILE A 313 0.59 -11.04 -13.65
CA ILE A 313 0.71 -12.44 -14.07
C ILE A 313 1.48 -12.51 -15.39
N GLU A 314 1.10 -11.71 -16.39
CA GLU A 314 1.78 -11.72 -17.70
C GLU A 314 3.24 -11.28 -17.59
N ARG A 315 3.56 -10.31 -16.72
CA ARG A 315 4.94 -9.84 -16.51
C ARG A 315 5.80 -10.86 -15.77
N LEU A 316 5.30 -11.43 -14.67
CA LEU A 316 6.12 -12.27 -13.79
C LEU A 316 6.24 -13.71 -14.27
N SER A 317 5.27 -14.19 -15.04
CA SER A 317 5.24 -15.57 -15.53
C SER A 317 5.31 -15.72 -17.05
N SER A 318 5.25 -14.62 -17.80
CA SER A 318 5.12 -14.65 -19.26
C SER A 318 3.89 -15.44 -19.75
N SER A 319 2.89 -15.69 -18.90
CA SER A 319 1.70 -16.48 -19.22
C SER A 319 0.80 -15.74 -20.21
N LEU A 320 0.26 -16.44 -21.23
CA LEU A 320 -0.87 -15.91 -22.02
C LEU A 320 -2.16 -16.04 -21.23
N LEU A 321 -2.74 -14.90 -20.85
CA LEU A 321 -4.14 -14.88 -20.46
C LEU A 321 -5.01 -14.87 -21.71
N THR A 322 -5.99 -15.75 -21.76
CA THR A 322 -7.02 -15.75 -22.80
C THR A 322 -7.84 -14.46 -22.72
N VAL A 323 -8.50 -14.11 -23.83
CA VAL A 323 -9.37 -12.92 -23.89
C VAL A 323 -10.47 -12.97 -22.82
N LEU A 324 -11.05 -14.15 -22.60
CA LEU A 324 -12.10 -14.35 -21.58
C LEU A 324 -11.57 -14.14 -20.16
N GLU A 325 -10.38 -14.64 -19.85
CA GLU A 325 -9.75 -14.44 -18.53
C GLU A 325 -9.47 -12.95 -18.27
N LYS A 326 -8.92 -12.23 -19.26
CA LYS A 326 -8.67 -10.78 -19.16
C LYS A 326 -9.97 -10.01 -18.92
N GLN A 327 -10.97 -10.24 -19.76
CA GLN A 327 -12.26 -9.56 -19.67
C GLN A 327 -12.96 -9.83 -18.33
N TRP A 328 -12.93 -11.07 -17.83
CA TRP A 328 -13.53 -11.40 -16.54
C TRP A 328 -12.87 -10.66 -15.38
N LEU A 329 -11.53 -10.60 -15.38
CA LEU A 329 -10.76 -9.89 -14.36
C LEU A 329 -11.02 -8.38 -14.41
N GLU A 330 -11.01 -7.78 -15.61
CA GLU A 330 -11.30 -6.35 -15.78
C GLU A 330 -12.72 -6.00 -15.34
N ILE A 331 -13.74 -6.73 -15.81
CA ILE A 331 -15.15 -6.50 -15.46
C ILE A 331 -15.34 -6.61 -13.96
N THR A 332 -14.73 -7.61 -13.31
CA THR A 332 -14.83 -7.76 -11.85
C THR A 332 -14.27 -6.55 -11.13
N TRP A 333 -13.07 -6.11 -11.49
CA TRP A 333 -12.43 -5.00 -10.81
C TRP A 333 -13.11 -3.65 -11.09
N ILE A 334 -13.62 -3.44 -12.31
CA ILE A 334 -14.48 -2.31 -12.64
C ILE A 334 -15.75 -2.33 -11.78
N ALA A 335 -16.39 -3.48 -11.62
CA ALA A 335 -17.58 -3.62 -10.78
C ALA A 335 -17.28 -3.32 -9.31
N LEU A 336 -16.18 -3.84 -8.76
CA LEU A 336 -15.75 -3.55 -7.38
C LEU A 336 -15.46 -2.04 -7.19
N ILE A 337 -14.69 -1.42 -8.10
CA ILE A 337 -14.42 0.02 -8.05
C ILE A 337 -15.73 0.82 -8.14
N SER A 338 -16.64 0.43 -9.03
CA SER A 338 -17.94 1.08 -9.18
C SER A 338 -18.79 0.98 -7.92
N ILE A 339 -18.87 -0.21 -7.29
CA ILE A 339 -19.56 -0.40 -6.01
C ILE A 339 -18.95 0.48 -4.92
N PHE A 340 -17.62 0.55 -4.85
CA PHE A 340 -16.91 1.38 -3.89
C PHE A 340 -17.24 2.88 -4.07
N ILE A 341 -17.21 3.36 -5.32
CA ILE A 341 -17.55 4.75 -5.68
C ILE A 341 -19.01 5.05 -5.31
N LEU A 342 -19.96 4.22 -5.76
CA LEU A 342 -21.38 4.43 -5.49
C LEU A 342 -21.70 4.44 -3.99
N ARG A 343 -21.11 3.52 -3.23
CA ARG A 343 -21.30 3.44 -1.77
C ARG A 343 -20.64 4.62 -1.05
N GLY A 344 -19.45 5.03 -1.49
CA GLY A 344 -18.79 6.21 -0.96
C GLY A 344 -19.58 7.49 -1.21
N LEU A 345 -20.07 7.68 -2.45
CA LEU A 345 -20.95 8.80 -2.82
C LEU A 345 -22.24 8.80 -1.99
N GLN A 346 -22.87 7.64 -1.79
CA GLN A 346 -24.05 7.54 -0.93
C GLN A 346 -23.75 8.02 0.50
N LYS A 347 -22.58 7.68 1.06
CA LYS A 347 -22.14 8.14 2.38
C LYS A 347 -21.73 9.62 2.40
N LEU A 348 -21.27 10.15 1.26
CA LEU A 348 -21.01 11.58 1.05
C LEU A 348 -22.29 12.41 0.99
N ILE A 349 -23.35 11.88 0.41
CA ILE A 349 -24.66 12.56 0.32
C ILE A 349 -25.42 12.47 1.65
N ASN A 350 -25.26 11.37 2.40
CA ASN A 350 -25.92 11.21 3.68
C ASN A 350 -25.38 12.18 4.73
N ASN A 351 -26.21 13.14 5.18
CA ASN A 351 -25.83 14.18 6.15
C ASN A 351 -25.72 13.70 7.61
N ASN A 352 -25.85 12.39 7.87
CA ASN A 352 -25.74 11.87 9.22
C ASN A 352 -24.31 12.11 9.79
N THR A 353 -24.20 12.62 11.01
CA THR A 353 -22.92 12.98 11.64
C THR A 353 -22.32 11.87 12.49
N ALA A 354 -22.95 10.68 12.52
CA ALA A 354 -22.50 9.54 13.30
C ALA A 354 -21.01 9.20 13.05
N ASN A 355 -20.26 8.92 14.12
CA ASN A 355 -18.81 8.66 14.07
C ASN A 355 -18.42 7.51 13.13
N ASN A 356 -19.27 6.47 13.02
CA ASN A 356 -19.05 5.38 12.07
C ASN A 356 -19.06 5.90 10.62
N LEU A 357 -19.93 6.86 10.29
CA LEU A 357 -19.98 7.45 8.95
C LEU A 357 -18.72 8.27 8.65
N GLN A 358 -18.21 9.04 9.62
CA GLN A 358 -16.97 9.80 9.45
C GLN A 358 -15.79 8.89 9.11
N THR A 359 -15.67 7.76 9.82
CA THR A 359 -14.65 6.74 9.57
C THR A 359 -14.76 6.16 8.17
N GLU A 360 -15.97 5.78 7.76
CA GLU A 360 -16.23 5.19 6.45
C GLU A 360 -15.99 6.19 5.31
N VAL A 361 -16.34 7.48 5.50
CA VAL A 361 -16.08 8.55 4.53
C VAL A 361 -14.58 8.84 4.43
N PHE A 362 -13.85 8.85 5.54
CA PHE A 362 -12.40 9.02 5.53
C PHE A 362 -11.72 7.92 4.71
N PHE A 363 -12.04 6.65 5.00
CA PHE A 363 -11.48 5.52 4.27
C PHE A 363 -12.00 5.41 2.84
N TYR A 364 -13.10 6.07 2.48
CA TYR A 364 -13.48 6.26 1.08
C TYR A 364 -12.55 7.25 0.36
N LEU A 365 -12.32 8.44 0.96
CA LEU A 365 -11.56 9.51 0.34
C LEU A 365 -10.06 9.21 0.26
N TYR A 366 -9.50 8.56 1.28
CA TYR A 366 -8.07 8.32 1.40
C TYR A 366 -7.43 7.56 0.22
N PRO A 367 -7.87 6.34 -0.15
CA PRO A 367 -7.33 5.63 -1.30
C PRO A 367 -7.55 6.37 -2.62
N LEU A 368 -8.68 7.09 -2.77
CA LEU A 368 -8.97 7.86 -3.97
C LEU A 368 -7.98 9.00 -4.18
N PHE A 369 -7.70 9.79 -3.13
CA PHE A 369 -6.73 10.86 -3.25
C PHE A 369 -5.31 10.32 -3.42
N CYS A 370 -4.93 9.22 -2.77
CA CYS A 370 -3.65 8.56 -3.04
C CYS A 370 -3.53 8.15 -4.51
N LEU A 371 -4.60 7.58 -5.09
CA LEU A 371 -4.65 7.19 -6.49
C LEU A 371 -4.54 8.40 -7.43
N LEU A 372 -5.23 9.50 -7.12
CA LEU A 372 -5.15 10.73 -7.89
C LEU A 372 -3.75 11.35 -7.87
N PHE A 373 -3.05 11.32 -6.72
CA PHE A 373 -1.69 11.84 -6.62
C PHE A 373 -0.64 11.00 -7.38
N VAL A 374 -0.93 9.73 -7.68
CA VAL A 374 -0.09 8.95 -8.61
C VAL A 374 0.01 9.60 -9.98
N SER A 375 -0.97 10.42 -10.39
CA SER A 375 -0.90 11.17 -11.65
C SER A 375 0.22 12.21 -11.74
N LEU A 376 0.91 12.48 -10.64
CA LEU A 376 2.11 13.30 -10.61
C LEU A 376 3.40 12.50 -10.84
N ALA A 377 3.31 11.17 -10.92
CA ALA A 377 4.46 10.33 -11.22
C ALA A 377 4.94 10.56 -12.66
N PRO A 378 6.26 10.54 -12.91
CA PRO A 378 6.82 10.86 -14.23
C PRO A 378 6.55 9.80 -15.31
N GLY A 379 5.96 8.65 -14.97
CA GLY A 379 5.69 7.58 -15.92
C GLY A 379 4.81 6.46 -15.33
N ASN A 380 4.64 5.38 -16.08
CA ASN A 380 3.85 4.23 -15.66
C ASN A 380 4.73 3.08 -15.16
N SER A 381 4.38 2.53 -14.00
CA SER A 381 4.97 1.31 -13.44
C SER A 381 4.03 0.77 -12.37
N ASP A 382 3.92 -0.54 -12.31
CA ASP A 382 3.15 -1.29 -11.31
C ASP A 382 3.42 -0.85 -9.86
N ARG A 383 4.65 -0.48 -9.52
CA ARG A 383 5.02 0.03 -8.18
C ARG A 383 4.19 1.23 -7.72
N TYR A 384 3.73 2.08 -8.64
CA TYR A 384 2.90 3.25 -8.32
C TYR A 384 1.51 2.87 -7.83
N TYR A 385 1.04 1.67 -8.16
CA TYR A 385 -0.32 1.24 -7.88
C TYR A 385 -0.45 0.38 -6.63
N ILE A 386 0.66 -0.09 -6.04
CA ILE A 386 0.67 -0.92 -4.83
C ILE A 386 0.04 -0.19 -3.64
N ILE A 387 0.47 1.04 -3.37
CA ILE A 387 -0.05 1.87 -2.27
C ILE A 387 -1.56 2.11 -2.41
N PRO A 388 -2.06 2.75 -3.48
CA PRO A 388 -3.49 3.03 -3.60
C PRO A 388 -4.32 1.75 -3.75
N GLY A 389 -3.81 0.71 -4.43
CA GLY A 389 -4.49 -0.57 -4.55
C GLY A 389 -4.65 -1.29 -3.20
N TYR A 390 -3.61 -1.29 -2.36
CA TYR A 390 -3.68 -1.85 -1.02
C TYR A 390 -4.63 -1.06 -0.11
N LEU A 391 -4.55 0.28 -0.13
CA LEU A 391 -5.48 1.12 0.62
C LEU A 391 -6.93 0.92 0.17
N PHE A 392 -7.18 0.77 -1.13
CA PHE A 392 -8.49 0.43 -1.67
C PHE A 392 -9.00 -0.89 -1.10
N LEU A 393 -8.18 -1.93 -1.09
CA LEU A 393 -8.54 -3.25 -0.56
C LEU A 393 -8.89 -3.22 0.93
N ILE A 394 -8.18 -2.44 1.74
CA ILE A 394 -8.50 -2.23 3.15
C ILE A 394 -9.79 -1.41 3.32
N ALA A 395 -9.95 -0.36 2.53
CA ALA A 395 -11.07 0.56 2.62
C ALA A 395 -12.39 -0.04 2.12
N PHE A 396 -12.34 -0.88 1.10
CA PHE A 396 -13.50 -1.48 0.46
C PHE A 396 -14.49 -2.09 1.46
N PRO A 397 -14.09 -3.02 2.35
CA PRO A 397 -15.01 -3.64 3.28
C PRO A 397 -15.58 -2.64 4.30
N LEU A 398 -14.86 -1.56 4.64
CA LEU A 398 -15.37 -0.48 5.50
C LEU A 398 -16.47 0.34 4.79
N VAL A 399 -16.22 0.69 3.52
CA VAL A 399 -17.13 1.53 2.73
C VAL A 399 -18.36 0.76 2.26
N VAL A 400 -18.23 -0.52 1.92
CA VAL A 400 -19.34 -1.35 1.40
C VAL A 400 -20.17 -1.97 2.52
N ARG A 401 -19.71 -1.92 3.77
CA ARG A 401 -20.52 -2.33 4.93
C ARG A 401 -21.81 -1.51 4.98
N SER A 402 -22.95 -2.20 4.87
CA SER A 402 -24.27 -1.60 5.00
C SER A 402 -24.74 -1.67 6.45
N GLN A 403 -25.21 -0.55 6.99
CA GLN A 403 -26.01 -0.52 8.24
C GLN A 403 -27.49 -0.79 7.98
N TYR A 404 -27.94 -0.76 6.72
CA TYR A 404 -29.34 -0.92 6.31
C TYR A 404 -29.44 -2.06 5.29
N ILE A 405 -29.76 -3.26 5.75
CA ILE A 405 -30.06 -4.39 4.87
C ILE A 405 -31.50 -4.20 4.39
N THR A 406 -31.67 -3.55 3.24
CA THR A 406 -32.93 -3.64 2.48
C THR A 406 -32.89 -4.87 1.56
N TYR A 407 -34.04 -5.28 1.03
CA TYR A 407 -34.15 -6.46 0.15
C TYR A 407 -33.22 -6.36 -1.08
N GLN A 408 -33.09 -5.16 -1.66
CA GLN A 408 -32.18 -4.87 -2.77
C GLN A 408 -30.69 -5.02 -2.39
N VAL A 409 -30.34 -4.77 -1.13
CA VAL A 409 -28.97 -4.91 -0.62
C VAL A 409 -28.59 -6.39 -0.47
N CYS A 410 -29.56 -7.28 -0.22
CA CYS A 410 -29.30 -8.73 -0.16
C CYS A 410 -28.85 -9.30 -1.52
N TYR A 411 -29.51 -8.91 -2.61
CA TYR A 411 -29.09 -9.32 -3.96
C TYR A 411 -27.71 -8.78 -4.32
N LEU A 412 -27.40 -7.53 -3.95
CA LEU A 412 -26.07 -6.97 -4.16
C LEU A 412 -24.99 -7.79 -3.42
N TYR A 413 -25.24 -8.18 -2.17
CA TYR A 413 -24.30 -9.01 -1.41
C TYR A 413 -24.14 -10.40 -2.04
N LEU A 414 -25.23 -11.03 -2.49
CA LEU A 414 -25.16 -12.31 -3.17
C LEU A 414 -24.37 -12.21 -4.48
N SER A 415 -24.64 -11.20 -5.31
CA SER A 415 -23.88 -10.94 -6.54
C SER A 415 -22.41 -10.68 -6.27
N LEU A 416 -22.09 -9.94 -5.20
CA LEU A 416 -20.72 -9.68 -4.79
C LEU A 416 -20.00 -10.95 -4.31
N ILE A 417 -20.70 -11.83 -3.58
CA ILE A 417 -20.15 -13.13 -3.17
C ILE A 417 -19.86 -14.00 -4.40
N ILE A 418 -20.80 -14.07 -5.35
CA ILE A 418 -20.63 -14.85 -6.59
C ILE A 418 -19.45 -14.29 -7.39
N LEU A 419 -19.43 -12.97 -7.61
CA LEU A 419 -18.36 -12.29 -8.34
C LEU A 419 -16.99 -12.52 -7.71
N LEU A 420 -16.89 -12.34 -6.39
CA LEU A 420 -15.64 -12.59 -5.67
C LEU A 420 -15.25 -14.06 -5.66
N GLY A 421 -16.20 -15.00 -5.60
CA GLY A 421 -15.94 -16.43 -5.62
C GLY A 421 -15.35 -16.90 -6.95
N PHE A 422 -15.93 -16.47 -8.08
CA PHE A 422 -15.38 -16.76 -9.41
C PHE A 422 -14.01 -16.11 -9.60
N THR A 423 -13.86 -14.83 -9.24
CA THR A 423 -12.59 -14.12 -9.42
C THR A 423 -11.50 -14.65 -8.52
N PHE A 424 -11.83 -15.04 -7.28
CA PHE A 424 -10.95 -15.79 -6.40
C PHE A 424 -10.48 -17.08 -7.08
N THR A 425 -11.41 -17.90 -7.57
CA THR A 425 -11.09 -19.20 -8.19
C THR A 425 -10.19 -19.02 -9.41
N LEU A 426 -10.51 -18.06 -10.29
CA LEU A 426 -9.71 -17.76 -11.46
C LEU A 426 -8.31 -17.26 -11.08
N GLN A 427 -8.22 -16.27 -10.19
CA GLN A 427 -6.93 -15.72 -9.74
C GLN A 427 -6.05 -16.78 -9.11
N GLN A 428 -6.59 -17.63 -8.24
CA GLN A 428 -5.82 -18.71 -7.61
C GLN A 428 -5.40 -19.77 -8.63
N THR A 429 -6.24 -20.09 -9.61
CA THR A 429 -5.89 -21.03 -10.69
C THR A 429 -4.73 -20.50 -11.52
N LEU A 430 -4.81 -19.24 -11.96
CA LEU A 430 -3.75 -18.57 -12.72
C LEU A 430 -2.46 -18.46 -11.91
N LEU A 431 -2.56 -18.06 -10.64
CA LEU A 431 -1.42 -17.92 -9.74
C LEU A 431 -0.72 -19.27 -9.52
N TRP A 432 -1.46 -20.35 -9.24
CA TRP A 432 -0.86 -21.68 -9.06
C TRP A 432 -0.26 -22.22 -10.34
N ARG A 433 -0.91 -21.99 -11.49
CA ARG A 433 -0.34 -22.31 -12.81
C ARG A 433 1.01 -21.63 -12.99
N SER A 434 1.14 -20.34 -12.67
CA SER A 434 2.42 -19.61 -12.75
C SER A 434 3.47 -20.11 -11.76
N ILE A 435 3.11 -20.37 -10.50
CA ILE A 435 4.05 -20.82 -9.46
C ILE A 435 4.59 -22.23 -9.74
N LEU A 436 3.74 -23.12 -10.25
CA LEU A 436 4.06 -24.54 -10.47
C LEU A 436 4.61 -24.83 -11.87
N ALA A 437 4.55 -23.87 -12.81
CA ALA A 437 5.13 -24.05 -14.14
C ALA A 437 6.61 -24.47 -14.04
N SER A 438 7.01 -25.56 -14.68
CA SER A 438 8.40 -26.04 -14.69
C SER A 438 9.27 -25.28 -15.69
N GLU A 439 8.67 -24.82 -16.78
CA GLU A 439 9.35 -24.20 -17.93
C GLU A 439 9.05 -22.71 -18.05
N ASN A 440 9.97 -21.99 -18.68
CA ASN A 440 9.76 -20.60 -19.04
C ASN A 440 8.88 -20.50 -20.30
N GLU A 441 7.82 -19.68 -20.24
CA GLU A 441 7.14 -19.25 -21.45
C GLU A 441 7.96 -18.18 -22.20
N SER A 442 7.72 -18.03 -23.50
CA SER A 442 8.38 -17.04 -24.33
C SER A 442 8.22 -15.63 -23.75
N PRO A 443 9.28 -14.80 -23.74
CA PRO A 443 9.20 -13.41 -23.30
C PRO A 443 8.11 -12.62 -24.01
N ARG A 444 7.52 -11.67 -23.29
CA ARG A 444 6.41 -10.85 -23.75
C ARG A 444 6.68 -9.38 -23.56
N LEU A 445 6.15 -8.62 -24.50
CA LEU A 445 6.00 -7.19 -24.35
C LEU A 445 4.73 -6.91 -23.53
N ILE A 446 4.90 -6.24 -22.39
CA ILE A 446 3.84 -5.86 -21.48
C ILE A 446 3.59 -4.37 -21.65
N HIS A 447 2.35 -4.00 -21.96
CA HIS A 447 1.96 -2.62 -22.17
C HIS A 447 1.39 -1.99 -20.88
N TYR A 448 1.95 -0.85 -20.50
CA TYR A 448 1.54 0.02 -19.41
C TYR A 448 1.03 1.34 -19.97
N GLY A 449 -0.06 1.31 -20.74
CA GLY A 449 -0.50 2.47 -21.52
C GLY A 449 0.62 2.93 -22.45
N ASN A 450 1.24 4.08 -22.15
CA ASN A 450 2.31 4.68 -22.94
C ASN A 450 3.72 4.11 -22.67
N PHE A 451 3.88 3.20 -21.70
CA PHE A 451 5.16 2.55 -21.38
C PHE A 451 5.12 1.07 -21.77
N GLN A 452 6.27 0.50 -22.13
CA GLN A 452 6.40 -0.92 -22.46
C GLN A 452 7.52 -1.54 -21.63
N ASP A 453 7.27 -2.73 -21.11
CA ASP A 453 8.26 -3.53 -20.38
C ASP A 453 8.35 -4.92 -21.01
N LEU A 454 9.46 -5.62 -20.78
CA LEU A 454 9.65 -6.98 -21.27
C LEU A 454 9.68 -7.98 -20.11
N SER A 455 8.96 -9.09 -20.24
CA SER A 455 8.88 -10.11 -19.18
C SER A 455 10.16 -10.96 -19.03
N TYR A 456 11.14 -10.85 -19.93
CA TYR A 456 12.36 -11.67 -19.88
C TYR A 456 13.13 -11.52 -18.56
N HIS A 457 13.01 -10.35 -17.92
CA HIS A 457 13.64 -10.04 -16.64
C HIS A 457 13.21 -10.96 -15.48
N PHE A 458 12.08 -11.67 -15.62
CA PHE A 458 11.51 -12.54 -14.59
C PHE A 458 11.55 -14.02 -14.96
N LEU A 459 12.21 -14.40 -16.05
CA LEU A 459 12.36 -15.80 -16.43
C LEU A 459 13.26 -16.55 -15.45
N LYS A 460 12.99 -17.84 -15.27
CA LYS A 460 13.79 -18.72 -14.42
C LYS A 460 15.16 -18.91 -15.05
N HIS A 461 16.19 -18.37 -14.40
CA HIS A 461 17.57 -18.44 -14.90
C HIS A 461 18.22 -19.81 -14.67
N ASN A 462 17.58 -20.72 -13.90
CA ASN A 462 18.12 -22.06 -13.66
C ASN A 462 18.32 -22.84 -14.96
N GLN A 463 17.39 -22.71 -15.91
CA GLN A 463 17.51 -23.36 -17.23
C GLN A 463 18.63 -22.74 -18.06
N LEU A 464 18.79 -21.41 -18.03
CA LEU A 464 19.91 -20.74 -18.70
C LEU A 464 21.24 -21.13 -18.07
N LEU A 465 21.33 -21.14 -16.74
CA LEU A 465 22.54 -21.54 -16.02
C LEU A 465 22.90 -23.00 -16.33
N GLN A 466 21.92 -23.91 -16.28
CA GLN A 466 22.12 -25.30 -16.68
C GLN A 466 22.54 -25.43 -18.14
N PHE A 467 21.88 -24.71 -19.05
CA PHE A 467 22.25 -24.69 -20.46
C PHE A 467 23.69 -24.19 -20.68
N LEU A 468 24.10 -23.10 -20.02
CA LEU A 468 25.45 -22.56 -20.11
C LEU A 468 26.49 -23.52 -19.51
N GLN A 469 26.16 -24.19 -18.41
CA GLN A 469 27.00 -25.23 -17.79
C GLN A 469 27.12 -26.47 -18.69
N GLU A 470 26.02 -26.96 -19.26
CA GLU A 470 26.00 -28.07 -20.22
C GLU A 470 26.79 -27.77 -21.49
N LYS A 471 26.82 -26.50 -21.91
CA LYS A 471 27.60 -26.02 -23.06
C LYS A 471 29.02 -25.57 -22.70
N GLN A 472 29.46 -25.73 -21.45
CA GLN A 472 30.78 -25.33 -20.95
C GLN A 472 31.11 -23.84 -21.21
N ILE A 473 30.10 -22.99 -21.24
CA ILE A 473 30.24 -21.53 -21.40
C ILE A 473 30.51 -20.88 -20.02
N CYS A 474 30.00 -21.48 -18.94
CA CYS A 474 30.16 -21.02 -17.55
C CYS A 474 30.39 -22.19 -16.58
#